data_AF-A0A9D8DAT6-F1
#
_entry.id   AF-A0A9D8DAT6-F1
#
_cell.length_a   1.000
_cell.length_b   1.000
_cell.length_c   1.000
_cell.angle_alpha   90.00
_cell.angle_beta   90.00
_cell.angle_gamma   90.00
#
_symmetry.space_group_name_H-M   'P 1'
#
loop_
_entity.id
_entity.type
_entity.pdbx_description
1 polymer ?
#
loop_
_entity_poly.entity_id
_entity_poly.type
_entity_poly.pdbx_seq_one_letter_code
_entity_poly.pdbx_strand_id
1 'polypeptide(L)' 'MTECEKVHERGRKGYREPPIPRPRLGQTEVNALPGLTDTSLFPMAAEAAGLSFEQLVERLLEQALERGGNAPATLPA' A
#
# COMPACT_ATOMS: atom_id res chain seq x y z
N MET A 1 18.83 7.93 -16.91
CA MET A 1 19.90 7.21 -17.65
C MET A 1 21.12 7.23 -16.75
N THR A 2 21.41 6.14 -16.08
CA THR A 2 22.51 6.08 -15.09
C THR A 2 23.80 5.70 -15.82
N GLU A 3 24.87 6.47 -15.62
CA GLU A 3 26.14 6.30 -16.32
C GLU A 3 26.82 4.99 -15.90
N CYS A 4 27.30 4.20 -16.87
CA CYS A 4 27.90 2.89 -16.63
C CYS A 4 29.41 3.04 -16.41
N GLU A 5 29.92 2.65 -15.25
CA GLU A 5 31.34 2.84 -14.90
C GLU A 5 32.20 1.77 -15.61
N LYS A 6 33.17 2.22 -16.40
CA LYS A 6 34.12 1.33 -17.10
C LYS A 6 35.13 0.80 -16.08
N VAL A 7 35.10 -0.49 -15.81
CA VAL A 7 36.11 -1.16 -14.98
C VAL A 7 37.17 -1.78 -15.87
N HIS A 8 38.43 -1.50 -15.57
CA HIS A 8 39.56 -2.13 -16.23
C HIS A 8 40.27 -3.03 -15.23
N GLU A 9 40.02 -4.34 -15.32
CA GLU A 9 40.63 -5.32 -14.45
C GLU A 9 41.33 -6.38 -15.31
N ARG A 10 42.64 -6.56 -15.09
CA ARG A 10 43.49 -7.56 -15.78
C ARG A 10 43.21 -7.70 -17.29
N GLY A 11 43.21 -6.58 -18.01
CA GLY A 11 43.14 -6.55 -19.47
C GLY A 11 41.77 -6.82 -20.10
N ARG A 12 40.70 -7.02 -19.32
CA ARG A 12 39.32 -7.07 -19.81
C ARG A 12 38.58 -5.79 -19.43
N LYS A 13 38.01 -5.09 -20.43
CA LYS A 13 37.08 -3.99 -20.20
C LYS A 13 35.72 -4.58 -19.81
N GLY A 14 35.31 -4.34 -18.58
CA GLY A 14 33.97 -4.62 -18.10
C GLY A 14 33.18 -3.33 -17.88
N TYR A 15 31.87 -3.43 -17.87
CA TYR A 15 30.98 -2.36 -17.41
C TYR A 15 30.40 -2.82 -16.08
N ARG A 16 30.55 -2.01 -15.03
CA ARG A 16 29.91 -2.26 -13.75
C ARG A 16 28.68 -1.38 -13.68
N GLU A 17 27.52 -2.02 -13.60
CA GLU A 17 26.30 -1.32 -13.28
C GLU A 17 26.42 -0.74 -11.87
N PRO A 18 26.14 0.57 -11.69
CA PRO A 18 26.11 1.16 -10.36
C PRO A 18 24.99 0.51 -9.53
N PRO A 19 25.16 0.40 -8.20
CA PRO A 19 24.14 -0.17 -7.34
C PRO A 19 22.84 0.65 -7.47
N ILE A 20 21.72 -0.03 -7.72
CA ILE A 20 20.40 0.60 -7.70
C ILE A 20 20.17 1.22 -6.30
N PRO A 21 19.93 2.54 -6.19
CA PRO A 21 19.63 3.15 -4.91
C PRO A 21 18.30 2.60 -4.40
N ARG A 22 18.27 2.15 -3.14
CA ARG A 22 17.00 1.72 -2.52
C ARG A 22 16.06 2.93 -2.43
N PRO A 23 14.83 2.85 -2.96
CA PRO A 23 13.89 3.96 -2.87
C PRO A 23 13.64 4.29 -1.40
N ARG A 24 13.66 5.59 -1.08
CA ARG A 24 13.23 6.06 0.23
C ARG A 24 11.71 6.04 0.23
N LEU A 25 11.12 5.22 1.09
CA LEU A 25 9.68 5.21 1.33
C LEU A 25 9.29 6.59 1.89
N GLY A 26 8.63 7.40 1.06
CA GLY A 26 8.03 8.68 1.47
C GLY A 26 6.68 8.43 2.14
N GLN A 27 6.21 9.39 2.95
CA GLN A 27 4.84 9.33 3.45
C GLN A 27 3.88 9.69 2.31
N THR A 28 2.94 8.79 2.02
CA THR A 28 1.82 9.03 1.09
C THR A 28 0.64 9.63 1.84
N GLU A 29 -0.22 10.35 1.14
CA GLU A 29 -1.48 10.83 1.70
C GLU A 29 -2.37 9.70 2.21
N VAL A 30 -3.11 9.95 3.30
CA VAL A 30 -4.01 8.97 3.91
C VAL A 30 -5.45 9.33 3.57
N ASN A 31 -6.14 8.43 2.87
CA ASN A 31 -7.55 8.56 2.56
C ASN A 31 -8.39 7.92 3.67
N ALA A 32 -9.02 8.73 4.51
CA ALA A 32 -9.92 8.24 5.57
C ALA A 32 -11.22 7.62 5.03
N LEU A 33 -11.65 8.05 3.84
CA LEU A 33 -12.82 7.52 3.13
C LEU A 33 -12.39 7.05 1.74
N PRO A 34 -12.00 5.78 1.57
CA PRO A 34 -11.66 5.24 0.26
C PRO A 34 -12.92 5.09 -0.61
N GLY A 35 -12.73 5.09 -1.93
CA GLY A 35 -13.77 4.65 -2.85
C GLY A 35 -14.09 3.16 -2.64
N LEU A 36 -15.37 2.80 -2.74
CA LEU A 36 -15.88 1.43 -2.53
C LEU A 36 -16.60 0.89 -3.78
N THR A 37 -16.31 1.43 -4.96
CA THR A 37 -16.79 0.88 -6.24
C THR A 37 -15.82 -0.19 -6.74
N ASP A 38 -16.27 -1.07 -7.64
CA ASP A 38 -15.44 -2.16 -8.20
C ASP A 38 -14.11 -1.71 -8.80
N THR A 39 -14.07 -0.49 -9.35
CA THR A 39 -12.87 0.12 -9.95
C THR A 39 -11.99 0.89 -8.95
N SER A 40 -12.35 0.90 -7.67
CA SER A 40 -11.60 1.59 -6.62
C SER A 40 -10.43 0.72 -6.14
N LEU A 41 -9.32 1.38 -5.79
CA LEU A 41 -8.09 0.70 -5.35
C LEU A 41 -8.29 -0.15 -4.09
N PHE A 42 -9.21 0.23 -3.20
CA PHE A 42 -9.43 -0.47 -1.94
C PHE A 42 -10.14 -1.83 -2.13
N PRO A 43 -11.30 -1.91 -2.82
CA PRO A 43 -11.87 -3.19 -3.25
C PRO A 43 -10.91 -4.05 -4.07
N MET A 44 -10.22 -3.49 -5.06
CA MET A 44 -9.25 -4.24 -5.88
C MET A 44 -8.09 -4.83 -5.06
N ALA A 45 -7.61 -4.11 -4.04
CA ALA A 45 -6.58 -4.62 -3.14
C ALA A 45 -7.10 -5.75 -2.25
N ALA A 46 -8.36 -5.68 -1.80
CA ALA A 46 -9.00 -6.75 -1.03
C ALA A 46 -9.19 -8.01 -1.88
N GLU A 47 -9.63 -7.86 -3.14
CA GLU A 47 -9.74 -8.97 -4.10
C GLU A 47 -8.38 -9.62 -4.38
N ALA A 48 -7.33 -8.81 -4.55
CA ALA A 48 -5.96 -9.31 -4.71
C ALA A 48 -5.45 -10.07 -3.47
N ALA A 49 -6.00 -9.76 -2.29
CA ALA A 49 -5.76 -10.50 -1.04
C ALA A 49 -6.69 -11.72 -0.87
N GLY A 50 -7.58 -12.00 -1.84
CA GLY A 50 -8.49 -13.15 -1.83
C GLY A 50 -9.80 -12.92 -1.07
N LEU A 51 -10.19 -11.67 -0.79
CA LEU A 51 -11.46 -11.33 -0.15
C LEU A 51 -12.48 -10.89 -1.20
N SER A 52 -13.71 -11.43 -1.14
CA SER A 52 -14.81 -10.91 -1.94
C SER A 52 -15.26 -9.54 -1.42
N PHE A 53 -15.95 -8.77 -2.27
CA PHE A 53 -16.49 -7.48 -1.87
C PHE A 53 -17.46 -7.58 -0.69
N GLU A 54 -18.32 -8.60 -0.69
CA GLU A 54 -19.26 -8.86 0.41
C GLU A 54 -18.53 -9.14 1.72
N GLN A 55 -17.47 -9.95 1.67
CA GLN A 55 -16.64 -10.25 2.85
C GLN A 55 -15.90 -9.02 3.36
N LEU A 56 -15.46 -8.14 2.47
CA LEU A 56 -14.85 -6.86 2.84
C LEU A 56 -15.86 -5.98 3.59
N VAL A 57 -17.08 -5.85 3.06
CA VAL A 57 -18.15 -5.05 3.67
C VAL A 57 -18.56 -5.62 5.02
N GLU A 58 -18.73 -6.94 5.13
CA GLU A 58 -19.05 -7.63 6.39
C GLU A 58 -18.03 -7.30 7.48
N ARG A 59 -16.72 -7.43 7.18
CA ARG A 59 -15.64 -7.10 8.13
C ARG A 59 -15.66 -5.63 8.55
N LEU A 60 -15.92 -4.70 7.63
CA LEU A 60 -16.01 -3.28 7.96
C LEU A 60 -17.16 -3.00 8.93
N LEU A 61 -18.32 -3.65 8.72
CA LEU A 61 -19.48 -3.51 9.58
C LEU A 61 -19.24 -4.12 10.96
N GLU A 62 -18.64 -5.30 11.05
CA GLU A 62 -18.25 -5.93 12.31
C GLU A 62 -17.35 -5.01 13.14
N GLN A 63 -16.30 -4.45 12.54
CA GLN A 63 -15.38 -3.52 13.20
C GLN A 63 -16.07 -2.23 13.65
N ALA A 64 -17.02 -1.72 12.85
CA ALA A 64 -17.80 -0.54 13.21
C ALA A 64 -18.70 -0.81 14.42
N LEU A 65 -19.35 -1.98 14.49
CA LEU A 65 -20.18 -2.40 15.62
C LEU A 65 -19.35 -2.61 16.89
N GLU A 66 -18.18 -3.24 16.79
CA GLU A 66 -17.26 -3.39 17.92
C GLU A 66 -16.83 -2.04 18.50
N ARG A 67 -16.52 -1.07 17.62
CA ARG A 67 -16.23 0.32 18.03
C ARG A 67 -17.42 1.01 18.66
N GLY A 68 -18.61 0.87 18.07
CA GLY A 68 -19.85 1.48 18.56
C GLY A 68 -20.29 0.93 19.92
N GLY A 69 -20.11 -0.37 20.16
CA GLY A 69 -20.38 -1.01 21.44
C GLY A 69 -19.39 -0.63 22.56
N ASN A 70 -18.21 -0.13 22.20
CA ASN A 70 -17.19 0.38 23.12
C ASN A 70 -17.14 1.92 23.19
N ALA A 71 -18.06 2.61 22.51
CA ALA A 71 -18.18 4.06 22.62
C ALA A 71 -18.80 4.40 23.99
N PRO A 72 -18.20 5.30 24.81
CA PRO A 72 -18.89 5.80 25.99
C PRO A 72 -20.20 6.43 25.52
N ALA A 73 -21.32 6.00 26.10
CA ALA A 73 -22.65 6.54 25.83
C ALA A 73 -22.66 8.03 26.19
N THR A 74 -22.25 8.89 25.27
CA THR A 74 -22.34 10.34 25.40
C THR A 74 -22.64 10.88 24.01
N LEU A 75 -23.91 10.75 23.63
CA LEU A 75 -24.50 11.62 22.63
C LEU A 75 -24.64 13.00 23.29
N PRO A 76 -24.03 14.07 22.76
CA PRO A 76 -24.35 15.41 23.23
C PRO A 76 -25.83 15.70 22.91
N ALA A 77 -26.55 16.21 23.91
CA ALA A 77 -27.94 16.64 23.81
C ALA A 77 -28.13 17.83 22.87
#